data_AF-A0A559M6P3-F1
#
_entry.id   AF-A0A559M6P3-F1
#
_cell.length_a   1.000
_cell.length_b   1.000
_cell.length_c   1.000
_cell.angle_alpha   90.00
_cell.angle_beta   90.00
_cell.angle_gamma   90.00
#
_symmetry.space_group_name_H-M   'P 1'
#
loop_
_entity.id
_entity.type
_entity.pdbx_description
1 polymer ?
#
loop_
_entity_poly.entity_id
_entity_poly.type
_entity_poly.pdbx_seq_one_letter_code
_entity_poly.pdbx_strand_id
1 'polypeptide(L)' 'MKHIVKVQALESQYNQVSPDKSPSKMQLSEESKERISKVIDLSRVAIHYGYLPLILYLGYTRSEPRPSLIRLFSPLA' A
#
# COMPACT_ATOMS: atom_id res chain seq x y z
N MET A 1 55.31 22.28 18.10
CA MET A 1 53.97 22.74 18.53
C MET A 1 52.90 22.70 17.42
N LYS A 2 53.21 22.99 16.14
CA LYS A 2 52.21 23.03 15.04
C LYS A 2 51.50 21.69 14.73
N HIS A 3 52.12 20.55 15.04
CA HIS A 3 51.54 19.23 14.76
C HIS A 3 50.43 18.83 15.73
N ILE A 4 50.48 19.27 16.99
CA ILE A 4 49.48 18.91 18.01
C ILE A 4 48.15 19.63 17.73
N VAL A 5 48.23 20.88 17.27
CA VAL A 5 47.04 21.67 16.90
C VAL A 5 46.29 21.06 15.71
N LYS A 6 47.01 20.45 14.76
CA LYS A 6 46.39 19.77 13.60
C LYS A 6 45.65 18.48 14.00
N VAL A 7 46.13 17.78 15.03
CA VAL A 7 45.48 16.56 15.55
C VAL A 7 44.19 16.91 16.30
N GLN A 8 44.17 18.00 17.08
CA GLN A 8 42.96 18.50 17.75
C GLN A 8 41.84 18.88 16.75
N ALA A 9 42.22 19.49 15.62
CA ALA A 9 41.28 19.86 14.56
C ALA A 9 40.71 18.64 13.82
N LEU A 10 41.47 17.53 13.74
CA LEU A 10 41.04 16.28 13.11
C LEU A 10 40.12 15.46 14.01
N GLU A 11 40.39 15.39 15.32
CA GLU A 11 39.49 14.74 16.28
C GLU A 11 38.14 15.47 16.39
N SER A 12 38.16 16.81 16.30
CA SER A 12 36.93 17.60 16.25
C SER A 12 36.11 17.35 14.98
N GLN A 13 36.72 16.89 13.89
CA GLN A 13 36.04 16.55 12.65
C GLN A 13 35.48 15.12 12.66
N TYR A 14 36.18 14.18 13.30
CA TYR A 14 35.74 12.79 13.46
C TYR A 14 34.50 12.69 14.36
N ASN A 15 34.43 13.50 15.41
CA ASN A 15 33.31 13.50 16.36
C ASN A 15 32.03 14.21 15.86
N GLN A 16 32.03 14.67 14.59
CA GLN A 16 30.86 15.26 13.90
C GLN A 16 30.25 14.32 12.84
N VAL A 17 30.82 13.12 12.64
CA VAL A 17 30.18 12.09 11.80
C VAL A 17 29.21 11.30 12.68
N SER A 18 28.06 11.93 12.96
CA SER A 18 26.87 11.20 13.43
C SER A 18 26.46 10.19 12.34
N PRO A 19 26.14 8.93 12.69
CA PRO A 19 25.62 7.98 11.71
C PRO A 19 24.34 8.54 11.11
N ASP A 20 24.33 8.65 9.78
CA ASP A 20 23.22 9.02 8.90
C ASP A 20 21.84 8.95 9.59
N LYS A 21 21.43 10.08 10.15
CA LYS A 21 20.02 10.32 10.48
C LYS A 21 19.39 10.80 9.20
N SER A 22 19.03 9.89 8.31
CA SER A 22 18.11 10.20 7.21
C SER A 22 16.73 10.49 7.82
N PRO A 23 16.27 11.76 7.93
CA PRO A 23 14.92 12.08 8.43
C PRO A 23 13.81 11.62 7.46
N SER A 24 14.19 11.16 6.28
CA SER A 24 13.33 10.82 5.16
C SER A 24 12.65 9.44 5.30
N LYS A 25 13.22 8.48 6.05
CA LYS A 25 12.60 7.14 6.18
C LYS A 25 11.31 7.13 7.00
N MET A 26 11.20 7.98 8.03
CA MET A 26 10.01 8.00 8.91
C MET A 26 8.86 8.82 8.34
N GLN A 27 9.14 9.96 7.69
CA GLN A 27 8.09 10.83 7.13
C GLN A 27 7.36 10.17 5.96
N LEU A 28 8.10 9.51 5.04
CA LEU A 28 7.47 8.79 3.92
C LEU A 28 6.71 7.55 4.40
N SER A 29 7.17 6.88 5.47
CA SER A 29 6.53 5.70 6.03
C SER A 29 5.14 6.00 6.58
N GLU A 30 4.98 7.06 7.37
CA GLU A 30 3.69 7.38 7.99
C GLU A 30 2.65 7.85 6.97
N GLU A 31 3.05 8.70 6.02
CA GLU A 31 2.16 9.12 4.92
C GLU A 31 1.77 7.92 4.03
N SER A 32 2.71 7.03 3.72
CA SER A 32 2.44 5.83 2.92
C SER A 32 1.51 4.87 3.65
N LYS A 33 1.72 4.64 4.95
CA LYS A 33 0.86 3.77 5.77
C LYS A 33 -0.58 4.25 5.83
N GLU A 34 -0.79 5.56 5.96
CA GLU A 34 -2.14 6.14 6.00
C GLU A 34 -2.84 5.95 4.64
N ARG A 35 -2.14 6.19 3.53
CA ARG A 35 -2.70 5.96 2.19
C ARG A 35 -3.02 4.49 1.94
N ILE A 36 -2.12 3.59 2.34
CA ILE A 36 -2.30 2.15 2.19
C ILE A 36 -3.52 1.66 3.01
N SER A 37 -3.69 2.14 4.24
CA SER A 37 -4.90 1.81 5.04
C SER A 37 -6.18 2.23 4.34
N LYS A 38 -6.25 3.46 3.83
CA LYS A 38 -7.43 3.96 3.10
C LYS A 38 -7.75 3.12 1.87
N VAL A 39 -6.74 2.71 1.12
CA VAL A 39 -6.92 1.84 -0.05
C VAL A 39 -7.40 0.45 0.37
N ILE A 40 -6.85 -0.12 1.45
CA ILE A 40 -7.27 -1.42 1.97
C ILE A 40 -8.73 -1.37 2.43
N ASP A 41 -9.13 -0.34 3.16
CA ASP A 41 -10.51 -0.18 3.62
C ASP A 41 -11.48 -0.07 2.45
N LEU A 42 -11.14 0.74 1.44
CA LEU A 42 -11.95 0.84 0.23
C LEU A 42 -11.98 -0.47 -0.56
N SER A 43 -10.84 -1.16 -0.69
CA SER A 43 -10.76 -2.45 -1.39
C SER A 43 -11.62 -3.52 -0.73
N ARG A 44 -11.70 -3.53 0.61
CA ARG A 44 -12.54 -4.48 1.35
C ARG A 44 -14.01 -4.28 0.99
N VAL A 45 -14.47 -3.02 0.96
CA VAL A 45 -15.84 -2.67 0.57
C VAL A 45 -16.09 -3.00 -0.91
N ALA A 46 -15.15 -2.65 -1.79
CA ALA A 46 -15.27 -2.90 -3.22
C ALA A 46 -15.33 -4.39 -3.55
N ILE A 47 -14.50 -5.23 -2.92
CA ILE A 47 -14.55 -6.69 -3.09
C ILE A 47 -15.85 -7.22 -2.49
N HIS A 48 -16.23 -6.77 -1.29
CA HIS A 48 -17.41 -7.29 -0.60
C HIS A 48 -18.73 -7.00 -1.33
N TYR A 49 -18.88 -5.86 -1.99
CA TYR A 49 -20.08 -5.58 -2.78
C TYR A 49 -19.91 -5.91 -4.27
N GLY A 50 -18.67 -5.94 -4.77
CA GLY A 50 -18.36 -6.20 -6.16
C GLY A 50 -18.24 -7.69 -6.53
N TYR A 51 -17.97 -8.59 -5.57
CA TYR A 51 -17.77 -10.01 -5.89
C TYR A 51 -19.03 -10.62 -6.53
N LEU A 52 -20.22 -10.31 -5.99
CA LEU A 52 -21.46 -10.92 -6.45
C LEU A 52 -21.86 -10.44 -7.86
N PRO A 53 -21.88 -9.12 -8.17
CA PRO A 53 -22.05 -8.65 -9.54
C PRO A 53 -21.01 -9.21 -10.52
N LEU A 54 -19.74 -9.32 -10.10
CA LEU A 54 -18.66 -9.80 -10.96
C LEU A 54 -18.87 -11.27 -11.38
N ILE A 55 -19.18 -12.16 -10.43
CA ILE A 55 -19.40 -13.58 -10.76
C ILE A 55 -20.66 -13.77 -11.60
N LEU A 56 -21.73 -12.99 -11.33
CA LEU A 56 -22.96 -13.03 -12.11
C LEU A 56 -22.73 -12.58 -13.55
N TYR A 57 -21.94 -11.53 -13.75
CA TYR A 57 -21.58 -11.05 -15.07
C TYR A 57 -20.77 -12.08 -15.87
N LEU A 58 -19.78 -12.71 -15.23
CA LEU A 58 -18.98 -13.77 -15.85
C LEU A 58 -19.83 -15.00 -16.20
N GLY A 59 -20.75 -15.41 -15.32
CA GLY A 59 -21.69 -16.50 -15.59
C GLY A 59 -22.64 -16.17 -16.74
N TYR A 60 -23.25 -14.99 -16.71
CA TYR A 60 -24.18 -14.52 -17.73
C TYR A 60 -23.56 -14.43 -19.13
N THR A 61 -22.31 -13.97 -19.23
CA THR A 61 -21.62 -13.76 -20.52
C THR A 61 -21.12 -15.05 -21.17
N ARG A 62 -20.93 -16.14 -20.40
CA ARG A 62 -20.41 -17.41 -20.92
C ARG A 62 -21.46 -18.50 -21.14
N SER A 63 -22.71 -18.27 -20.74
CA SER A 63 -23.80 -19.24 -20.96
C SER A 63 -24.50 -19.02 -22.30
N GLU A 64 -24.56 -20.06 -23.13
CA GLU A 64 -25.50 -20.14 -24.25
C GLU A 64 -26.55 -21.24 -23.98
N PRO A 65 -27.86 -20.93 -24.01
CA PRO A 65 -28.47 -19.60 -24.12
C PRO A 65 -28.30 -18.76 -22.84
N ARG A 66 -28.22 -17.43 -22.98
CA ARG A 66 -28.01 -16.52 -21.84
C ARG A 66 -29.18 -16.61 -20.84
N PRO A 67 -28.95 -17.01 -19.58
CA PRO A 67 -30.01 -17.15 -18.59
C PRO A 67 -30.59 -15.77 -18.25
N SER A 68 -31.92 -15.65 -18.15
CA SER A 68 -32.54 -14.43 -17.65
C SER A 68 -32.20 -14.25 -16.16
N LEU A 69 -31.99 -13.01 -15.71
CA LEU A 69 -31.64 -12.70 -14.31
C LEU A 69 -32.65 -13.31 -13.32
N ILE A 70 -33.91 -13.43 -13.71
CA ILE A 70 -34.98 -14.04 -12.93
C ILE A 70 -34.72 -15.54 -12.66
N ARG A 71 -34.10 -16.28 -13.59
CA ARG A 71 -33.73 -17.69 -13.38
C ARG A 71 -32.53 -17.88 -12.46
N LEU A 72 -31.68 -16.86 -12.31
CA LEU A 72 -30.54 -16.89 -11.39
C LEU A 72 -30.94 -16.71 -9.93
N PHE A 73 -32.01 -15.94 -9.68
CA PHE A 73 -32.49 -15.64 -8.32
C PHE A 73 -33.75 -16.42 -7.91
N SER A 74 -34.45 -17.04 -8.88
CA SER A 74 -35.63 -17.86 -8.59
C SER A 74 -35.23 -19.31 -8.39
N PRO A 75 -35.45 -19.91 -7.21
CA PRO A 75 -35.23 -21.34 -6.99
C PRO A 75 -36.24 -22.24 -7.74
N LEU A 76 -37.19 -21.67 -8.49
CA LEU A 76 -38.33 -22.37 -9.11
C LEU A 76 -38.39 -22.22 -10.66
N ALA A 77 -37.31 -21.77 -11.31
CA ALA A 77 -37.28 -21.47 -12.76
C ALA A 77 -36.32 -22.34 -13.59
#